data_AF-A0A1H1W896-F1
#
_entry.id   AF-A0A1H1W896-F1
#
_cell.length_a   1.000
_cell.length_b   1.000
_cell.length_c   1.000
_cell.angle_alpha   90.00
_cell.angle_beta   90.00
_cell.angle_gamma   90.00
#
_symmetry.space_group_name_H-M   'P 1'
#
loop_
_entity.id
_entity.type
_entity.pdbx_description
1 polymer ?
#
loop_
_entity_poly.entity_id
_entity_poly.type
_entity_poly.pdbx_seq_one_letter_code
_entity_poly.pdbx_strand_id
1 'polypeptide(L)'
;MHYVTATAIDWIGNQPALIEVRLPEVNGDEAVILGRAPLLNAGALRDSRMPMPLDLRCDVVSHDDDHTVVVRLRYGLTDQRGRDTFRVAAAAVRPENPRETFDRLLLNHHVHPENLGDVESAWLAFTEFTQTEIDHLDPAATTEADGFIVQWGRYSWIDRTAALTFTRRLALLTDDGPGCWQVSLDMRFPGFHTLPTGDTGLDFTPVGPGRAAALAQIRATIKSLPQLYALWRAVPRRSTLTFELTE
;
A
#
# COMPACT_ATOMS: atom_id res chain seq x y z
N MET A 1 -0.36 -4.16 -11.61
CA MET A 1 0.46 -5.15 -10.89
C MET A 1 -0.49 -6.19 -10.32
N HIS A 2 -0.09 -7.46 -10.24
CA HIS A 2 -0.95 -8.51 -9.68
C HIS A 2 -0.25 -9.22 -8.53
N TYR A 3 -1.05 -9.95 -7.76
CA TYR A 3 -0.59 -10.86 -6.75
C TYR A 3 -1.14 -12.24 -7.05
N VAL A 4 -0.33 -13.27 -6.82
CA VAL A 4 -0.78 -14.66 -6.83
C VAL A 4 -0.75 -15.21 -5.41
N THR A 5 -1.87 -15.79 -4.98
CA THR A 5 -1.99 -16.40 -3.66
C THR A 5 -1.26 -17.73 -3.64
N ALA A 6 -0.33 -17.85 -2.69
CA ALA A 6 0.44 -19.03 -2.39
C ALA A 6 0.31 -19.37 -0.90
N THR A 7 0.96 -20.43 -0.43
CA THR A 7 0.97 -20.82 0.99
C THR A 7 2.38 -20.74 1.54
N ALA A 8 2.62 -19.91 2.55
CA ALA A 8 3.84 -19.96 3.34
C ALA A 8 3.77 -21.17 4.29
N ILE A 9 4.80 -22.01 4.26
CA ILE A 9 4.82 -23.32 4.95
C ILE A 9 5.76 -23.32 6.14
N ASP A 10 6.99 -22.82 5.96
CA ASP A 10 7.99 -22.89 7.02
C ASP A 10 9.10 -21.84 6.83
N TRP A 11 9.84 -21.58 7.91
CA TRP A 11 11.07 -20.81 7.92
C TRP A 11 12.28 -21.74 7.79
N ILE A 12 13.08 -21.55 6.74
CA ILE A 12 14.27 -22.36 6.47
C ILE A 12 15.54 -21.57 6.80
N GLY A 13 16.38 -22.16 7.64
CA GLY A 13 17.75 -21.72 7.92
C GLY A 13 17.90 -20.63 8.97
N ASN A 14 19.15 -20.33 9.33
CA ASN A 14 19.52 -19.25 10.25
C ASN A 14 19.98 -18.03 9.45
N GLN A 15 19.24 -16.92 9.55
CA GLN A 15 19.55 -15.53 9.17
C GLN A 15 20.52 -15.30 7.96
N PRO A 16 20.04 -14.73 6.83
CA PRO A 16 18.66 -14.33 6.56
C PRO A 16 17.78 -15.57 6.37
N ALA A 17 16.72 -15.68 7.17
CA ALA A 17 15.81 -16.81 7.09
C ALA A 17 15.06 -16.78 5.75
N LEU A 18 15.01 -17.93 5.10
CA LEU A 18 14.21 -18.17 3.91
C LEU A 18 12.82 -18.60 4.35
N ILE A 19 11.83 -18.37 3.50
CA ILE A 19 10.47 -18.87 3.69
C ILE A 19 10.21 -19.85 2.57
N GLU A 20 9.83 -21.07 2.95
CA GLU A 20 9.27 -22.02 1.99
C GLU A 20 7.85 -21.59 1.66
N VAL A 21 7.62 -21.30 0.39
CA VAL A 21 6.32 -20.92 -0.14
C VAL A 21 5.92 -21.93 -1.20
N ARG A 22 4.69 -22.43 -1.12
CA ARG A 22 4.12 -23.35 -2.09
C ARG A 22 3.10 -22.64 -2.95
N LEU A 23 3.34 -22.65 -4.25
CA LEU A 23 2.47 -22.09 -5.26
C LEU A 23 1.78 -23.23 -6.03
N PRO A 24 0.46 -23.38 -5.92
CA PRO A 24 -0.28 -24.38 -6.69
C PRO A 24 -0.27 -24.04 -8.19
N GLU A 25 0.07 -25.02 -9.03
CA GLU A 25 -0.04 -24.94 -10.49
C GLU A 25 -1.30 -25.67 -11.00
N VAL A 26 -1.85 -25.24 -12.14
CA VAL A 26 -3.11 -25.82 -12.70
C VAL A 26 -3.01 -27.30 -13.06
N ASN A 27 -1.80 -27.82 -13.25
CA ASN A 27 -1.57 -29.24 -13.53
C ASN A 27 -1.66 -30.13 -12.28
N GLY A 28 -1.93 -29.55 -11.10
CA GLY A 28 -2.00 -30.25 -9.83
C GLY A 28 -0.65 -30.37 -9.10
N ASP A 29 0.44 -29.85 -9.68
CA ASP A 29 1.73 -29.77 -9.01
C ASP A 29 1.81 -28.54 -8.09
N GLU A 30 2.77 -28.55 -7.16
CA GLU A 30 3.13 -27.38 -6.36
C GLU A 30 4.57 -26.96 -6.67
N ALA A 31 4.75 -25.70 -7.04
CA ALA A 31 6.07 -25.09 -7.13
C ALA A 31 6.55 -24.67 -5.73
N VAL A 32 7.74 -25.12 -5.34
CA VAL A 32 8.39 -24.72 -4.08
C VAL A 32 9.30 -23.53 -4.34
N ILE A 33 8.91 -22.38 -3.82
CA ILE A 33 9.61 -21.11 -3.92
C ILE A 33 10.34 -20.86 -2.60
N LEU A 34 11.64 -20.59 -2.67
CA LEU A 34 12.46 -20.21 -1.52
C LEU A 34 12.66 -18.70 -1.55
N GLY A 35 11.75 -17.97 -0.92
CA GLY A 35 11.82 -16.51 -0.89
C GLY A 35 12.63 -16.01 0.31
N ARG A 36 13.45 -14.98 0.09
CA ARG A 36 14.03 -14.23 1.20
C ARG A 36 12.93 -13.39 1.85
N ALA A 37 12.79 -13.47 3.18
CA ALA A 37 11.77 -12.75 3.94
C ALA A 37 11.55 -11.26 3.53
N PRO A 38 12.60 -10.45 3.29
CA PRO A 38 12.44 -9.06 2.86
C PRO A 38 11.71 -8.89 1.52
N LEU A 39 11.81 -9.87 0.62
CA LEU A 39 11.16 -9.86 -0.70
C LEU A 39 9.69 -10.29 -0.64
N LEU A 40 9.30 -10.94 0.45
CA LEU A 40 7.95 -11.48 0.68
C LEU A 40 7.10 -10.59 1.59
N ASN A 41 7.55 -9.37 1.89
CA ASN A 41 6.92 -8.49 2.88
C ASN A 41 6.67 -9.21 4.23
N ALA A 42 7.66 -9.99 4.68
CA ALA A 42 7.51 -10.97 5.77
C ALA A 42 7.39 -10.37 7.18
N GLY A 43 7.18 -9.06 7.32
CA GLY A 43 6.96 -8.42 8.63
C GLY A 43 5.79 -9.06 9.38
N ALA A 44 4.70 -9.37 8.67
CA ALA A 44 3.54 -10.07 9.20
C ALA A 44 3.77 -11.59 9.42
N LEU A 45 4.77 -12.18 8.75
CA LEU A 45 5.02 -13.63 8.77
C LEU A 45 5.78 -14.11 10.00
N ARG A 46 6.52 -13.23 10.70
CA ARG A 46 7.35 -13.64 11.85
C ARG A 46 6.54 -14.09 13.06
N ASP A 47 5.38 -13.48 13.28
CA ASP A 47 4.52 -13.75 14.42
C ASP A 47 3.30 -14.62 14.06
N SER A 48 3.18 -15.01 12.79
CA SER A 48 2.06 -15.80 12.30
C SER A 48 2.31 -17.30 12.42
N ARG A 49 1.25 -18.08 12.65
CA ARG A 49 1.31 -19.54 12.63
C ARG A 49 1.28 -20.04 11.19
N MET A 50 2.29 -20.83 10.82
CA MET A 50 2.34 -21.53 9.55
C MET A 50 1.57 -22.87 9.63
N PRO A 51 0.99 -23.37 8.52
CA PRO A 51 0.92 -22.73 7.20
C PRO A 51 -0.09 -21.59 7.14
N MET A 52 0.16 -20.59 6.29
CA MET A 52 -0.76 -19.47 6.05
C MET A 52 -0.76 -18.98 4.60
N PRO A 53 -1.86 -18.37 4.12
CA PRO A 53 -1.87 -17.70 2.83
C PRO A 53 -0.81 -16.59 2.75
N LEU A 54 -0.15 -16.49 1.61
CA LEU A 54 0.82 -15.45 1.30
C LEU A 54 0.66 -15.02 -0.17
N ASP A 55 0.48 -13.72 -0.38
CA ASP A 55 0.38 -13.16 -1.72
C ASP A 55 1.77 -12.78 -2.26
N LEU A 56 2.11 -13.32 -3.42
CA LEU A 56 3.37 -13.07 -4.12
C LEU A 56 3.15 -12.08 -5.27
N ARG A 57 3.96 -11.02 -5.34
CA ARG A 57 3.92 -10.07 -6.47
C ARG A 57 4.26 -10.75 -7.79
N CYS A 58 3.41 -10.55 -8.79
CA CYS A 58 3.58 -11.11 -10.12
C CYS A 58 3.09 -10.17 -11.24
N ASP A 59 3.57 -10.44 -12.46
CA ASP A 59 2.97 -9.93 -13.69
C ASP A 59 2.13 -11.04 -14.33
N VAL A 60 0.95 -10.71 -14.85
CA VAL A 60 0.21 -11.62 -15.74
C VAL A 60 0.81 -11.50 -17.13
N VAL A 61 1.39 -12.59 -17.63
CA VAL A 61 2.09 -12.65 -18.91
C VAL A 61 1.12 -12.99 -20.05
N SER A 62 0.22 -13.94 -19.82
CA SER A 62 -0.81 -14.33 -20.77
C SER A 62 -1.98 -15.01 -20.08
N HIS A 63 -3.14 -15.01 -20.74
CA HIS A 63 -4.29 -15.82 -20.38
C HIS A 63 -4.32 -17.01 -21.34
N ASP A 64 -4.31 -18.24 -20.82
CA ASP A 64 -4.48 -19.42 -21.66
C ASP A 64 -5.97 -19.66 -21.94
N ASP A 65 -6.80 -19.51 -20.92
CA ASP A 65 -8.27 -19.58 -20.93
C ASP A 65 -8.86 -18.76 -19.76
N ASP A 66 -10.18 -18.79 -19.57
CA ASP A 66 -10.89 -18.04 -18.52
C ASP A 66 -10.55 -18.51 -17.08
N HIS A 67 -9.89 -19.66 -16.93
CA HIS A 67 -9.57 -20.28 -15.65
C HIS A 67 -8.06 -20.41 -15.40
N THR A 68 -7.24 -20.13 -16.40
CA THR A 68 -5.79 -20.36 -16.38
C THR A 68 -5.03 -19.14 -16.86
N VAL A 69 -4.13 -18.67 -16.00
CA VAL A 69 -3.25 -17.54 -16.29
C VAL A 69 -1.79 -17.92 -16.10
N VAL A 70 -0.95 -17.37 -16.97
CA VAL A 70 0.50 -17.48 -16.86
C VAL A 70 1.00 -16.26 -16.11
N VAL A 71 1.60 -16.47 -14.94
CA VAL A 71 2.18 -15.41 -14.11
C VAL A 71 3.69 -15.50 -14.09
N ARG A 72 4.36 -14.35 -14.04
CA ARG A 72 5.79 -14.23 -13.76
C ARG A 72 5.99 -13.60 -12.39
N LEU A 73 6.67 -14.28 -11.49
CA LEU A 73 7.00 -13.76 -10.16
C LEU A 73 8.00 -12.61 -10.27
N ARG A 74 7.84 -11.61 -9.40
CA ARG A 74 8.71 -10.43 -9.35
C ARG A 74 9.86 -10.61 -8.36
N TYR A 75 10.77 -9.63 -8.38
CA TYR A 75 11.91 -9.51 -7.47
C TYR A 75 12.87 -10.71 -7.43
N GLY A 76 12.97 -11.43 -8.55
CA GLY A 76 13.87 -12.57 -8.67
C GLY A 76 13.44 -13.78 -7.84
N LEU A 77 12.15 -13.86 -7.46
CA LEU A 77 11.60 -15.07 -6.87
C LEU A 77 11.57 -16.18 -7.93
N THR A 78 12.19 -17.31 -7.61
CA THR A 78 12.18 -18.51 -8.45
C THR A 78 11.86 -19.74 -7.62
N ASP A 79 11.35 -20.80 -8.27
CA ASP A 79 11.30 -22.12 -7.65
C ASP A 79 12.70 -22.73 -7.49
N GLN A 80 12.77 -23.90 -6.86
CA GLN A 80 14.02 -24.68 -6.70
C GLN A 80 14.70 -25.05 -8.02
N ARG A 81 13.99 -24.99 -9.15
CA ARG A 81 14.48 -25.28 -10.50
C ARG A 81 14.90 -24.00 -11.25
N GLY A 82 14.78 -22.83 -10.62
CA GLY A 82 15.10 -21.54 -11.23
C GLY A 82 14.02 -20.99 -12.16
N ARG A 83 12.79 -21.55 -12.14
CA ARG A 83 11.65 -21.02 -12.91
C ARG A 83 11.08 -19.80 -12.20
N ASP A 84 10.74 -18.76 -12.96
CA ASP A 84 10.05 -17.57 -12.48
C ASP A 84 8.61 -17.44 -13.03
N THR A 85 8.22 -18.33 -13.93
CA THR A 85 6.96 -18.28 -14.67
C THR A 85 6.15 -19.55 -14.43
N PHE A 86 4.88 -19.40 -14.06
CA PHE A 86 4.00 -20.48 -13.58
C PHE A 86 2.61 -20.38 -14.19
N ARG A 87 1.95 -21.52 -14.40
CA ARG A 87 0.55 -21.59 -14.84
C ARG A 87 -0.33 -21.81 -13.62
N VAL A 88 -1.15 -20.84 -13.27
CA VAL A 88 -1.94 -20.84 -12.03
C VAL A 88 -3.42 -20.63 -12.34
N ALA A 89 -4.29 -21.00 -11.41
CA ALA A 89 -5.70 -20.72 -11.54
C ALA A 89 -5.94 -19.20 -11.58
N ALA A 90 -6.77 -18.72 -12.50
CA ALA A 90 -7.12 -17.30 -12.61
C ALA A 90 -7.67 -16.75 -11.28
N ALA A 91 -8.46 -17.56 -10.56
CA ALA A 91 -9.00 -17.22 -9.24
C ALA A 91 -7.94 -17.08 -8.12
N ALA A 92 -6.72 -17.61 -8.33
CA ALA A 92 -5.61 -17.41 -7.40
C ALA A 92 -4.86 -16.10 -7.67
N VAL A 93 -5.21 -15.37 -8.73
CA VAL A 93 -4.58 -14.10 -9.09
C VAL A 93 -5.56 -12.97 -8.82
N ARG A 94 -5.10 -11.96 -8.08
CA ARG A 94 -5.87 -10.74 -7.81
C ARG A 94 -5.11 -9.49 -8.23
N PRO A 95 -5.81 -8.41 -8.61
CA PRO A 95 -5.17 -7.12 -8.81
C PRO A 95 -4.57 -6.59 -7.49
N GLU A 96 -3.61 -5.68 -7.63
CA GLU A 96 -3.09 -4.86 -6.55
C GLU A 96 -4.21 -3.99 -5.96
N ASN A 97 -4.38 -4.00 -4.63
CA ASN A 97 -5.34 -3.11 -3.98
C ASN A 97 -4.76 -1.68 -3.82
N PRO A 98 -5.59 -0.67 -3.48
CA PRO A 98 -5.12 0.71 -3.36
C PRO A 98 -4.00 0.92 -2.32
N ARG A 99 -4.00 0.16 -1.21
CA ARG A 99 -2.92 0.22 -0.21
C ARG A 99 -1.60 -0.29 -0.76
N GLU A 100 -1.63 -1.42 -1.43
CA GLU A 100 -0.45 -2.01 -2.05
C GLU A 100 0.09 -1.12 -3.17
N THR A 101 -0.79 -0.46 -3.92
CA THR A 101 -0.43 0.58 -4.88
C THR A 101 0.35 1.70 -4.19
N PHE A 102 -0.15 2.22 -3.06
CA PHE A 102 0.52 3.30 -2.35
C PHE A 102 1.83 2.84 -1.69
N ASP A 103 1.88 1.65 -1.09
CA ASP A 103 3.12 1.05 -0.57
C ASP A 103 4.20 0.96 -1.64
N ARG A 104 3.85 0.43 -2.83
CA ARG A 104 4.78 0.35 -3.96
C ARG A 104 5.29 1.73 -4.38
N LEU A 105 4.42 2.75 -4.41
CA LEU A 105 4.82 4.11 -4.74
C LEU A 105 5.75 4.70 -3.67
N LEU A 106 5.48 4.49 -2.38
CA LEU A 106 6.40 4.90 -1.31
C LEU A 106 7.79 4.29 -1.50
N LEU A 107 7.86 2.99 -1.80
CA LEU A 107 9.13 2.30 -2.07
C LEU A 107 9.85 2.83 -3.32
N ASN A 108 9.11 3.17 -4.38
CA ASN A 108 9.67 3.79 -5.59
C ASN A 108 10.29 5.17 -5.27
N HIS A 109 9.73 5.89 -4.30
CA HIS A 109 10.27 7.15 -3.76
C HIS A 109 11.27 6.93 -2.61
N HIS A 110 11.79 5.71 -2.44
CA HIS A 110 12.78 5.33 -1.43
C HIS A 110 12.33 5.53 0.04
N VAL A 111 11.03 5.45 0.30
CA VAL A 111 10.42 5.57 1.63
C VAL A 111 9.77 4.25 2.05
N HIS A 112 10.01 3.82 3.28
CA HIS A 112 9.33 2.65 3.86
C HIS A 112 8.12 3.12 4.70
N PRO A 113 6.91 2.56 4.51
CA PRO A 113 5.69 3.01 5.20
C PRO A 113 5.78 2.91 6.73
N GLU A 114 6.47 1.90 7.27
CA GLU A 114 6.62 1.71 8.72
C GLU A 114 7.82 2.46 9.34
N ASN A 115 8.69 3.05 8.52
CA ASN A 115 9.88 3.76 8.98
C ASN A 115 10.21 4.93 8.03
N LEU A 116 9.29 5.90 8.00
CA LEU A 116 9.35 7.03 7.09
C LEU A 116 10.48 7.99 7.50
N GLY A 117 11.48 8.13 6.63
CA GLY A 117 12.64 9.01 6.86
C GLY A 117 12.45 10.45 6.35
N ASP A 118 11.57 10.65 5.38
CA ASP A 118 11.37 11.95 4.72
C ASP A 118 9.91 12.15 4.27
N VAL A 119 9.28 13.20 4.82
CA VAL A 119 7.87 13.54 4.53
C VAL A 119 7.72 14.07 3.10
N GLU A 120 8.75 14.73 2.54
CA GLU A 120 8.65 15.23 1.15
C GLU A 120 8.56 14.07 0.15
N SER A 121 9.41 13.06 0.29
CA SER A 121 9.38 11.86 -0.57
C SER A 121 8.07 11.09 -0.42
N ALA A 122 7.53 11.00 0.81
CA ALA A 122 6.22 10.42 1.04
C ALA A 122 5.08 11.23 0.42
N TRP A 123 5.19 12.57 0.41
CA TRP A 123 4.25 13.44 -0.27
C TRP A 123 4.31 13.26 -1.79
N LEU A 124 5.50 13.14 -2.39
CA LEU A 124 5.62 12.85 -3.83
C LEU A 124 4.93 11.53 -4.18
N ALA A 125 5.18 10.47 -3.41
CA ALA A 125 4.48 9.19 -3.55
C ALA A 125 2.95 9.34 -3.40
N PHE A 126 2.50 10.15 -2.44
CA PHE A 126 1.07 10.42 -2.24
C PHE A 126 0.45 11.20 -3.39
N THR A 127 1.17 12.18 -3.97
CA THR A 127 0.70 12.91 -5.15
C THR A 127 0.59 12.01 -6.38
N GLU A 128 1.52 11.09 -6.56
CA GLU A 128 1.44 10.08 -7.63
C GLU A 128 0.30 9.09 -7.37
N PHE A 129 0.15 8.64 -6.12
CA PHE A 129 -0.92 7.74 -5.72
C PHE A 129 -2.28 8.37 -5.97
N THR A 130 -2.52 9.60 -5.53
CA THR A 130 -3.79 10.33 -5.75
C THR A 130 -4.07 10.63 -7.23
N GLN A 131 -3.05 10.63 -8.09
CA GLN A 131 -3.19 10.75 -9.55
C GLN A 131 -3.31 9.40 -10.27
N THR A 132 -3.17 8.29 -9.55
CA THR A 132 -3.34 6.95 -10.12
C THR A 132 -4.83 6.64 -10.23
N GLU A 133 -5.27 6.26 -11.42
CA GLU A 133 -6.62 5.73 -11.66
C GLU A 133 -6.81 4.45 -10.86
N ILE A 134 -7.96 4.32 -10.20
CA ILE A 134 -8.32 3.15 -9.41
C ILE A 134 -9.50 2.47 -10.10
N ASP A 135 -9.32 1.19 -10.41
CA ASP A 135 -10.39 0.37 -10.97
C ASP A 135 -11.48 0.11 -9.91
N HIS A 136 -12.67 -0.28 -10.38
CA HIS A 136 -13.79 -0.71 -9.53
C HIS A 136 -14.31 0.37 -8.56
N LEU A 137 -14.17 1.66 -8.91
CA LEU A 137 -14.94 2.71 -8.24
C LEU A 137 -16.44 2.45 -8.40
N ASP A 138 -17.21 2.66 -7.34
CA ASP A 138 -18.67 2.53 -7.37
C ASP A 138 -19.27 3.57 -8.34
N PRO A 139 -19.88 3.14 -9.46
CA PRO A 139 -20.46 4.06 -10.43
C PRO A 139 -21.67 4.83 -9.86
N ALA A 140 -22.27 4.39 -8.75
CA ALA A 140 -23.34 5.12 -8.08
C ALA A 140 -22.82 6.30 -7.25
N ALA A 141 -21.57 6.26 -6.79
CA ALA A 141 -20.93 7.28 -5.95
C ALA A 141 -20.34 8.46 -6.76
N THR A 142 -21.06 8.92 -7.79
CA THR A 142 -20.52 9.76 -8.88
C THR A 142 -19.80 11.05 -8.48
N THR A 143 -20.07 11.64 -7.30
CA THR A 143 -19.45 12.90 -6.86
C THR A 143 -18.51 12.77 -5.65
N GLU A 144 -18.53 11.63 -4.96
CA GLU A 144 -17.76 11.42 -3.71
C GLU A 144 -16.99 10.08 -3.72
N ALA A 145 -16.83 9.46 -4.89
CA ALA A 145 -16.19 8.16 -5.03
C ALA A 145 -14.68 8.18 -4.82
N ASP A 146 -13.99 9.29 -5.06
CA ASP A 146 -12.53 9.33 -5.02
C ASP A 146 -12.05 10.70 -4.55
N GLY A 147 -11.77 10.80 -3.26
CA GLY A 147 -11.36 12.04 -2.60
C GLY A 147 -10.05 11.90 -1.86
N PHE A 148 -9.43 13.02 -1.51
CA PHE A 148 -8.20 13.05 -0.72
C PHE A 148 -8.21 14.20 0.27
N ILE A 149 -7.49 14.01 1.38
CA ILE A 149 -7.36 14.97 2.46
C ILE A 149 -5.99 14.83 3.13
N VAL A 150 -5.43 15.95 3.57
CA VAL A 150 -4.28 15.98 4.47
C VAL A 150 -4.72 16.53 5.81
N GLN A 151 -4.44 15.80 6.87
CA GLN A 151 -4.85 16.17 8.23
C GLN A 151 -3.62 16.31 9.12
N TRP A 152 -3.67 17.25 10.05
CA TRP A 152 -2.62 17.45 11.03
C TRP A 152 -3.20 17.87 12.38
N GLY A 153 -2.44 17.63 13.43
CA GLY A 153 -2.84 18.06 14.77
C GLY A 153 -2.17 17.25 15.85
N ARG A 154 -2.78 17.26 17.04
CA ARG A 154 -2.29 16.47 18.17
C ARG A 154 -2.85 15.05 18.09
N TYR A 155 -1.94 14.07 18.13
CA TYR A 155 -2.29 12.65 18.11
C TYR A 155 -2.76 12.16 19.50
N SER A 156 -2.05 12.55 20.56
CA SER A 156 -2.34 12.13 21.94
C SER A 156 -2.09 13.29 22.91
N TRP A 157 -3.06 13.53 23.80
CA TRP A 157 -2.93 14.50 24.89
C TRP A 157 -1.87 14.10 25.92
N ILE A 158 -1.64 12.79 26.08
CA ILE A 158 -0.70 12.23 27.05
C ILE A 158 0.72 12.22 26.48
N ASP A 159 0.88 11.77 25.23
CA ASP A 159 2.20 11.54 24.64
C ASP A 159 2.79 12.78 23.96
N ARG A 160 2.04 13.88 23.90
CA ARG A 160 2.44 15.17 23.30
C ARG A 160 3.01 15.02 21.88
N THR A 161 2.48 14.05 21.13
CA THR A 161 2.89 13.76 19.75
C THR A 161 1.97 14.49 18.79
N ALA A 162 2.56 15.09 17.76
CA ALA A 162 1.80 15.57 16.61
C ALA A 162 1.60 14.44 15.60
N ALA A 163 0.51 14.53 14.84
CA ALA A 163 0.24 13.70 13.69
C ALA A 163 0.21 14.53 12.41
N LEU A 164 0.64 13.90 11.32
CA LEU A 164 0.36 14.29 9.94
C LEU A 164 -0.15 13.04 9.25
N THR A 165 -1.28 13.13 8.58
CA THR A 165 -1.90 12.00 7.89
C THR A 165 -2.21 12.38 6.44
N PHE A 166 -1.81 11.53 5.51
CA PHE A 166 -2.22 11.62 4.11
C PHE A 166 -3.27 10.55 3.85
N THR A 167 -4.42 10.96 3.34
CA THR A 167 -5.57 10.08 3.18
C THR A 167 -6.15 10.19 1.78
N ARG A 168 -6.40 9.03 1.15
CA ARG A 168 -7.27 8.91 -0.02
C ARG A 168 -8.46 8.03 0.34
N ARG A 169 -9.66 8.53 0.06
CA ARG A 169 -10.95 7.90 0.32
C ARG A 169 -11.55 7.44 -1.01
N LEU A 170 -12.00 6.18 -1.06
CA LEU A 170 -12.42 5.49 -2.27
C LEU A 170 -13.75 4.77 -2.03
N ALA A 171 -14.80 5.07 -2.78
CA ALA A 171 -15.99 4.22 -2.87
C ALA A 171 -15.68 3.08 -3.83
N LEU A 172 -15.46 1.88 -3.32
CA LEU A 172 -15.11 0.70 -4.09
C LEU A 172 -16.28 -0.27 -4.15
N LEU A 173 -16.50 -0.86 -5.31
CA LEU A 173 -17.36 -2.02 -5.48
C LEU A 173 -16.54 -3.30 -5.24
N THR A 174 -16.81 -3.99 -4.14
CA THR A 174 -16.17 -5.26 -3.78
C THR A 174 -17.16 -6.42 -3.91
N ASP A 175 -16.67 -7.66 -3.79
CA ASP A 175 -17.52 -8.85 -3.79
C ASP A 175 -18.55 -8.83 -2.64
N ASP A 176 -18.21 -8.17 -1.52
CA ASP A 176 -19.08 -7.97 -0.36
C ASP A 176 -20.07 -6.79 -0.54
N GLY A 177 -20.01 -6.10 -1.68
CA GLY A 177 -20.84 -4.95 -2.03
C GLY A 177 -20.08 -3.62 -2.06
N PRO A 178 -20.80 -2.51 -2.29
CA PRO A 178 -20.21 -1.18 -2.29
C PRO A 178 -19.79 -0.79 -0.86
N GLY A 179 -18.59 -0.23 -0.73
CA GLY A 179 -18.04 0.21 0.55
C GLY A 179 -17.17 1.45 0.37
N CYS A 180 -17.15 2.29 1.40
CA CYS A 180 -16.24 3.41 1.45
C CYS A 180 -14.94 2.97 2.14
N TRP A 181 -13.84 2.94 1.41
CA TRP A 181 -12.54 2.54 1.90
C TRP A 181 -11.61 3.74 2.05
N GLN A 182 -10.70 3.65 3.00
CA GLN A 182 -9.70 4.69 3.25
C GLN A 182 -8.30 4.09 3.25
N VAL A 183 -7.41 4.66 2.45
CA VAL A 183 -5.96 4.42 2.55
C VAL A 183 -5.35 5.61 3.28
N SER A 184 -4.70 5.35 4.42
CA SER A 184 -4.08 6.39 5.24
C SER A 184 -2.62 6.08 5.54
N LEU A 185 -1.76 7.07 5.33
CA LEU A 185 -0.39 7.09 5.84
C LEU A 185 -0.33 8.03 7.04
N ASP A 186 -0.33 7.45 8.23
CA ASP A 186 -0.22 8.17 9.49
C ASP A 186 1.24 8.34 9.89
N MET A 187 1.63 9.55 10.27
CA MET A 187 2.98 9.88 10.73
C MET A 187 2.92 10.55 12.10
N ARG A 188 3.77 10.12 13.04
CA ARG A 188 3.80 10.64 14.42
C ARG A 188 5.13 11.29 14.75
N PHE A 189 5.07 12.51 15.29
CA PHE A 189 6.25 13.35 15.54
C PHE A 189 6.36 13.72 17.02
N PRO A 190 7.52 13.53 17.65
CA PRO A 190 7.77 14.03 19.00
C PRO A 190 8.09 15.54 19.00
N GLY A 191 7.81 16.22 20.10
CA GLY A 191 8.30 17.60 20.32
C GLY A 191 7.46 18.72 19.71
N PHE A 192 6.34 18.41 19.06
CA PHE A 192 5.43 19.41 18.47
C PHE A 192 4.26 19.68 19.41
N HIS A 193 4.41 20.69 20.25
CA HIS A 193 3.45 20.95 21.34
C HIS A 193 2.39 21.99 21.02
N THR A 194 2.60 22.87 20.05
CA THR A 194 1.67 23.99 19.76
C THR A 194 0.96 23.87 18.42
N LEU A 195 1.12 22.74 17.72
CA LEU A 195 0.55 22.55 16.39
C LEU A 195 -0.99 22.65 16.48
N PRO A 196 -1.63 23.62 15.77
CA PRO A 196 -3.08 23.67 15.70
C PRO A 196 -3.59 22.45 14.94
N THR A 197 -4.73 21.91 15.36
CA THR A 197 -5.44 20.89 14.58
C THR A 197 -6.03 21.54 13.33
N GLY A 198 -5.93 20.84 12.20
CA GLY A 198 -6.54 21.26 10.95
C GLY A 198 -6.47 20.19 9.88
N ASP A 199 -7.13 20.46 8.77
CA ASP A 199 -7.09 19.65 7.58
C ASP A 199 -7.27 20.52 6.34
N THR A 200 -7.10 19.92 5.17
CA THR A 200 -7.25 20.61 3.87
C THR A 200 -8.70 20.70 3.39
N GLY A 201 -9.65 20.10 4.11
CA GLY A 201 -10.92 19.67 3.54
C GLY A 201 -10.75 18.46 2.61
N LEU A 202 -11.83 17.70 2.45
CA LEU A 202 -11.90 16.59 1.51
C LEU A 202 -12.11 17.14 0.09
N ASP A 203 -11.21 16.82 -0.82
CA ASP A 203 -11.24 17.26 -2.22
C ASP A 203 -11.53 16.07 -3.14
N PHE A 204 -12.58 16.18 -3.95
CA PHE A 204 -13.04 15.15 -4.90
C PHE A 204 -12.76 15.53 -6.37
N THR A 205 -11.89 16.50 -6.62
CA THR A 205 -11.51 16.89 -7.98
C THR A 205 -11.02 15.66 -8.73
N PRO A 206 -11.54 15.34 -9.94
CA PRO A 206 -11.14 14.14 -10.67
C PRO A 206 -9.63 14.07 -10.98
N VAL A 207 -9.12 12.86 -11.18
CA VAL A 207 -7.74 12.61 -11.63
C VAL A 207 -7.40 13.48 -12.84
N GLY A 208 -6.18 14.04 -12.85
CA GLY A 208 -5.67 14.90 -13.91
C GLY A 208 -5.25 16.29 -13.43
N PRO A 209 -5.21 17.29 -14.34
CA PRO A 209 -4.62 18.60 -14.07
C PRO A 209 -5.30 19.37 -12.93
N GLY A 210 -6.62 19.24 -12.79
CA GLY A 210 -7.37 19.89 -11.69
C GLY A 210 -6.92 19.38 -10.32
N ARG A 211 -6.87 18.05 -10.15
CA ARG A 211 -6.36 17.42 -8.92
C ARG A 211 -4.90 17.77 -8.66
N ALA A 212 -4.09 17.87 -9.72
CA ALA A 212 -2.68 18.27 -9.57
C ALA A 212 -2.54 19.69 -9.02
N ALA A 213 -3.40 20.60 -9.49
CA ALA A 213 -3.47 21.97 -8.97
C ALA A 213 -3.93 22.01 -7.50
N ALA A 214 -4.94 21.21 -7.13
CA ALA A 214 -5.40 21.09 -5.75
C ALA A 214 -4.29 20.57 -4.80
N LEU A 215 -3.57 19.51 -5.19
CA LEU A 215 -2.40 19.01 -4.45
C LEU A 215 -1.30 20.08 -4.31
N ALA A 216 -1.02 20.83 -5.38
CA ALA A 216 -0.05 21.93 -5.32
C ALA A 216 -0.48 23.04 -4.34
N GLN A 217 -1.78 23.35 -4.27
CA GLN A 217 -2.33 24.30 -3.30
C GLN A 217 -2.19 23.80 -1.86
N ILE A 218 -2.48 22.51 -1.61
CA ILE A 218 -2.23 21.88 -0.30
C ILE A 218 -0.78 22.06 0.12
N ARG A 219 0.18 21.75 -0.78
CA ARG A 219 1.61 21.91 -0.50
C ARG A 219 1.98 23.37 -0.23
N ALA A 220 1.39 24.32 -0.95
CA ALA A 220 1.61 25.74 -0.73
C ALA A 220 1.09 26.21 0.64
N THR A 221 -0.10 25.76 1.05
CA THR A 221 -0.68 26.02 2.37
C THR A 221 0.19 25.47 3.49
N ILE A 222 0.70 24.24 3.33
CA ILE A 222 1.64 23.66 4.31
C ILE A 222 2.91 24.51 4.45
N LYS A 223 3.47 25.00 3.34
CA LYS A 223 4.67 25.84 3.33
C LYS A 223 4.43 27.22 3.95
N SER A 224 3.22 27.77 3.86
CA SER A 224 2.91 29.09 4.39
C SER A 224 2.69 29.10 5.91
N LEU A 225 2.43 27.93 6.52
CA LEU A 225 2.23 27.76 7.96
C LEU A 225 3.54 27.32 8.64
N PRO A 226 4.26 28.18 9.38
CA PRO A 226 5.61 27.87 9.88
C PRO A 226 5.70 26.61 10.74
N GLN A 227 4.69 26.36 11.59
CA GLN A 227 4.67 25.19 12.47
C GLN A 227 4.44 23.89 11.69
N LEU A 228 3.58 23.92 10.67
CA LEU A 228 3.31 22.77 9.81
C LEU A 228 4.48 22.51 8.85
N TYR A 229 5.13 23.57 8.36
CA TYR A 229 6.36 23.44 7.58
C TYR A 229 7.53 22.87 8.41
N ALA A 230 7.63 23.22 9.69
CA ALA A 230 8.60 22.61 10.61
C ALA A 230 8.31 21.12 10.85
N LEU A 231 7.04 20.74 11.03
CA LEU A 231 6.60 19.34 11.12
C LEU A 231 6.97 18.57 9.85
N TRP A 232 6.69 19.17 8.69
CA TRP A 232 6.99 18.60 7.38
C TRP A 232 8.48 18.31 7.15
N ARG A 233 9.37 19.10 7.77
CA ARG A 233 10.83 18.89 7.68
C ARG A 233 11.39 17.95 8.74
N ALA A 234 10.56 17.53 9.70
CA ALA A 234 10.97 16.61 10.74
C ALA A 234 10.90 15.16 10.25
N VAL A 235 11.61 14.28 10.95
CA VAL A 235 11.53 12.83 10.74
C VAL A 235 10.47 12.27 11.69
N PRO A 236 9.41 11.61 11.19
CA PRO A 236 8.47 10.91 12.06
C PRO A 236 9.18 9.84 12.90
N ARG A 237 8.75 9.68 14.15
CA ARG A 237 9.22 8.59 15.01
C ARG A 237 8.53 7.27 14.69
N ARG A 238 7.29 7.35 14.20
CA ARG A 238 6.48 6.21 13.76
C ARG A 238 5.70 6.63 12.54
N SER A 239 5.50 5.70 11.64
CA SER A 239 4.57 5.83 10.54
C SER A 239 3.87 4.49 10.31
N THR A 240 2.66 4.51 9.76
CA THR A 240 1.89 3.30 9.48
C THR A 240 1.00 3.54 8.27
N LEU A 241 0.91 2.54 7.40
CA LEU A 241 0.02 2.56 6.23
C LEU A 241 -1.16 1.60 6.42
N THR A 242 -2.37 2.14 6.51
CA THR A 242 -3.62 1.40 6.75
C THR A 242 -4.53 1.38 5.52
N PHE A 243 -5.44 0.40 5.50
CA PHE A 243 -6.52 0.28 4.53
C PHE A 243 -7.75 -0.31 5.18
N GLU A 244 -8.75 0.53 5.38
CA GLU A 244 -9.86 0.22 6.29
C GLU A 244 -11.18 0.66 5.67
N LEU A 245 -12.23 -0.11 5.95
CA LEU A 245 -13.60 0.29 5.64
C LEU A 245 -14.00 1.42 6.59
N THR A 246 -14.57 2.49 6.04
CA THR A 246 -15.10 3.62 6.79
C THR A 246 -16.53 3.26 7.22
N GLU A 247 -16.78 3.20 8.53
CA GLU A 247 -18.11 3.03 9.11
C GLU A 247 -19.02 4.24 8.88
#